data_AF-A0A938RE19-F1
#
_entry.id   AF-A0A938RE19-F1
#
_cell.length_a   1.000
_cell.length_b   1.000
_cell.length_c   1.000
_cell.angle_alpha   90.00
_cell.angle_beta   90.00
_cell.angle_gamma   90.00
#
_symmetry.space_group_name_H-M   'P 1'
#
loop_
_entity.id
_entity.type
_entity.pdbx_description
1 polymer ?
#
loop_
_entity_poly.entity_id
_entity_poly.type
_entity_poly.pdbx_seq_one_letter_code
_entity_poly.pdbx_strand_id
1 'polypeptide(L)' 'MEEQAEDVRIYLEKRFGKAVEFSYVDVRSEEMGKFPGIANMLDMFRLPLTVINNEPRFQGGFPVDMIENAIIEGLG' A
#
# COMPACT_ATOMS: atom_id res chain seq x y z
N MET A 1 -9.74 -0.34 9.26
CA MET A 1 -8.86 -0.50 8.07
C MET A 1 -7.87 0.65 8.01
N GLU A 2 -8.33 1.90 8.01
CA GLU A 2 -7.44 3.07 8.11
C GLU A 2 -6.54 3.04 9.35
N GLU A 3 -7.06 2.73 10.53
CA GLU A 3 -6.24 2.58 11.76
C GLU A 3 -5.13 1.52 11.63
N GLN A 4 -5.43 0.37 11.02
CA GLN A 4 -4.43 -0.68 10.77
C GLN A 4 -3.40 -0.24 9.73
N ALA A 5 -3.83 0.51 8.71
CA ALA A 5 -2.93 1.08 7.71
C ALA A 5 -2.01 2.12 8.33
N GLU A 6 -2.50 2.89 9.30
CA GLU A 6 -1.74 3.88 10.05
C GLU A 6 -0.66 3.21 10.94
N ASP A 7 -0.98 2.10 11.60
CA ASP A 7 0.03 1.31 12.32
C ASP A 7 1.16 0.83 11.39
N VAL A 8 0.80 0.37 10.18
CA VAL A 8 1.78 -0.01 9.15
C VAL A 8 2.60 1.20 8.70
N ARG A 9 1.97 2.36 8.47
CA ARG A 9 2.66 3.60 8.11
C ARG A 9 3.72 3.96 9.15
N ILE A 10 3.33 4.01 10.42
CA ILE A 10 4.23 4.35 11.54
C ILE A 10 5.40 3.38 11.60
N TYR A 11 5.14 2.08 11.42
CA TYR A 11 6.19 1.05 11.39
C TYR A 11 7.17 1.29 10.23
N LEU A 12 6.67 1.47 9.01
CA LEU A 12 7.50 1.66 7.81
C LEU A 12 8.31 2.96 7.87
N GLU A 13 7.71 4.06 8.33
CA GLU A 13 8.42 5.34 8.50
C GLU A 13 9.53 5.25 9.54
N LYS A 14 9.31 4.53 10.65
CA LYS A 14 10.38 4.29 11.64
C LYS A 14 11.51 3.44 11.06
N ARG A 15 11.19 2.47 10.21
CA ARG A 15 12.13 1.49 9.66
C ARG A 15 12.95 2.01 8.47
N PHE A 16 12.32 2.76 7.59
CA PHE A 16 12.87 3.19 6.30
C PHE A 16 13.00 4.72 6.17
N GLY A 17 12.39 5.49 7.08
CA GLY A 17 12.43 6.95 7.04
C GLY A 17 11.90 7.50 5.72
N LYS A 18 12.69 8.41 5.12
CA LYS A 18 12.34 9.06 3.84
C LYS A 18 12.48 8.17 2.60
N ALA A 19 12.93 6.92 2.75
CA ALA A 19 13.04 6.00 1.62
C ALA A 19 11.69 5.43 1.16
N VAL A 20 10.63 5.61 1.96
CA VAL A 20 9.27 5.15 1.66
C VAL A 20 8.30 6.33 1.80
N GLU A 21 7.40 6.46 0.84
CA GLU A 21 6.21 7.30 0.93
C GLU A 21 4.98 6.39 1.06
N PHE A 22 4.09 6.71 1.99
CA PHE A 22 2.91 5.90 2.27
C PHE A 22 1.65 6.76 2.14
N SER A 23 0.62 6.20 1.50
CA SER A 23 -0.71 6.79 1.47
C SER A 23 -1.78 5.71 1.67
N TYR A 24 -2.77 6.03 2.50
CA TYR A 24 -4.01 5.28 2.58
C TYR A 24 -5.03 5.96 1.66
N VAL A 25 -5.68 5.19 0.79
CA VAL A 25 -6.67 5.71 -0.16
C VAL A 25 -7.97 4.95 0.01
N ASP A 26 -9.05 5.67 0.31
CA ASP A 26 -10.40 5.09 0.24
C ASP A 26 -10.78 4.93 -1.23
N VAL A 27 -11.09 3.69 -1.63
CA VAL A 27 -11.43 3.34 -3.01
C VAL A 27 -12.69 4.03 -3.52
N ARG A 28 -13.52 4.59 -2.63
CA ARG A 28 -14.72 5.35 -2.97
C ARG A 28 -14.48 6.86 -3.03
N SER A 29 -13.30 7.33 -2.62
CA SER A 29 -12.95 8.74 -2.65
C SER A 29 -12.49 9.18 -4.02
N GLU A 30 -12.56 10.49 -4.28
CA GLU A 30 -12.03 11.12 -5.49
C GLU A 30 -10.51 10.94 -5.63
N GLU A 31 -9.81 10.62 -4.54
CA GLU A 31 -8.36 10.42 -4.55
C GLU A 31 -7.93 9.22 -5.41
N MET A 32 -8.81 8.25 -5.62
CA MET A 32 -8.55 7.16 -6.58
C MET A 32 -8.32 7.65 -8.01
N GLY A 33 -8.80 8.85 -8.35
CA GLY A 33 -8.49 9.50 -9.63
C GLY A 33 -7.00 9.75 -9.86
N LYS A 34 -6.17 9.77 -8.79
CA LYS A 34 -4.71 9.84 -8.87
C LYS A 34 -4.07 8.53 -9.34
N PHE A 35 -4.81 7.41 -9.27
CA PHE A 35 -4.32 6.05 -9.55
C PHE A 35 -5.20 5.31 -10.59
N PRO A 36 -5.36 5.82 -11.81
CA PRO A 36 -6.28 5.27 -12.81
C PRO A 36 -5.95 3.82 -13.21
N GLY A 37 -4.66 3.44 -13.22
CA GLY A 37 -4.25 2.06 -13.50
C GLY A 37 -4.75 1.06 -12.46
N ILE A 38 -4.68 1.44 -11.17
CA ILE A 38 -5.19 0.60 -10.07
C ILE A 38 -6.71 0.60 -10.06
N ALA A 39 -7.36 1.75 -10.30
CA ALA A 39 -8.81 1.86 -10.35
C ALA A 39 -9.43 0.92 -11.39
N ASN A 40 -8.83 0.82 -12.58
CA ASN A 40 -9.33 -0.04 -13.67
C ASN A 40 -9.28 -1.55 -13.37
N MET A 41 -8.45 -1.97 -12.41
CA MET A 41 -8.28 -3.38 -12.05
C MET A 41 -8.78 -3.70 -10.64
N LEU A 42 -9.40 -2.74 -9.95
CA LEU A 42 -9.76 -2.87 -8.54
C LEU A 42 -10.75 -4.02 -8.30
N ASP A 43 -11.70 -4.22 -9.21
CA ASP A 43 -12.70 -5.30 -9.15
C ASP A 43 -12.08 -6.70 -9.25
N MET A 44 -10.81 -6.80 -9.65
CA MET A 44 -10.08 -8.07 -9.72
C MET A 44 -9.46 -8.48 -8.38
N PHE A 45 -9.47 -7.61 -7.37
CA PHE A 45 -8.77 -7.81 -6.11
C PHE A 45 -9.71 -7.77 -4.89
N ARG A 46 -9.27 -8.43 -3.82
CA ARG A 46 -9.91 -8.34 -2.50
C ARG A 46 -9.29 -7.21 -1.69
N LEU A 47 -10.12 -6.28 -1.22
CA LEU A 47 -9.65 -5.20 -0.35
C LEU A 47 -9.32 -5.71 1.06
N PRO A 48 -8.38 -5.06 1.78
CA PRO A 48 -7.52 -3.98 1.30
C PRO A 48 -6.47 -4.48 0.29
N LEU A 49 -6.09 -3.61 -0.65
CA LEU A 49 -5.06 -3.86 -1.67
C LEU A 49 -3.83 -3.01 -1.35
N THR A 50 -2.69 -3.65 -1.14
CA THR A 50 -1.40 -2.98 -0.99
C THR A 50 -0.73 -2.86 -2.34
N VAL A 51 -0.40 -1.63 -2.72
CA VAL A 51 0.30 -1.27 -3.95
C VAL A 51 1.69 -0.74 -3.57
N ILE A 52 2.74 -1.23 -4.22
CA ILE A 52 4.11 -0.76 -4.04
C ILE A 52 4.64 -0.35 -5.40
N ASN A 53 5.15 0.88 -5.54
CA ASN A 53 5.68 1.41 -6.81
C ASN A 53 4.71 1.25 -8.00
N ASN A 54 3.42 1.54 -7.78
CA ASN A 54 2.31 1.36 -8.74
C ASN A 54 1.97 -0.09 -9.14
N GLU A 55 2.55 -1.09 -8.47
CA GLU A 55 2.24 -2.50 -8.70
C GLU A 55 1.43 -3.09 -7.55
N PRO A 56 0.30 -3.78 -7.81
CA PRO A 56 -0.40 -4.56 -6.79
C PRO A 56 0.49 -5.68 -6.25
N ARG A 57 0.68 -5.75 -4.93
CA ARG A 57 1.55 -6.77 -4.30
C ARG A 57 0.79 -7.68 -3.34
N PHE A 58 -0.10 -7.14 -2.52
CA PHE A 58 -0.80 -7.91 -1.48
C PHE A 58 -2.29 -7.54 -1.44
N GLN A 59 -3.15 -8.51 -1.16
CA GLN A 59 -4.59 -8.31 -1.08
C GLN A 59 -5.20 -9.05 0.12
N GLY A 60 -6.26 -8.50 0.71
CA GLY A 60 -6.99 -9.11 1.82
C GLY A 60 -6.36 -8.93 3.20
N GLY A 61 -5.42 -8.00 3.35
CA GLY A 61 -4.81 -7.66 4.65
C GLY A 61 -3.47 -6.92 4.52
N PHE A 62 -2.83 -6.68 5.67
CA PHE A 62 -1.54 -6.00 5.77
C PHE A 62 -0.48 -6.95 6.38
N PRO A 63 0.10 -7.88 5.59
CA PRO A 63 1.18 -8.73 6.08
C PRO A 63 2.46 -7.89 6.22
N VAL A 64 2.65 -7.25 7.38
CA VAL A 64 3.74 -6.27 7.62
C VAL A 64 5.10 -6.83 7.25
N ASP A 65 5.43 -8.05 7.68
CA ASP A 65 6.71 -8.70 7.37
C ASP A 65 6.93 -8.89 5.86
N MET A 66 5.86 -9.18 5.10
CA MET A 66 5.96 -9.32 3.64
C MET A 66 6.07 -7.97 2.94
N ILE A 67 5.40 -6.94 3.46
CA ILE A 67 5.51 -5.57 2.96
C ILE A 67 6.94 -5.05 3.20
N GLU A 68 7.51 -5.29 4.37
CA GLU A 68 8.91 -4.93 4.69
C GLU A 68 9.87 -5.60 3.70
N ASN A 69 9.76 -6.91 3.49
CA ASN A 69 10.61 -7.64 2.56
C ASN A 69 10.49 -7.10 1.13
N ALA A 70 9.27 -6.83 0.66
CA ALA A 70 9.05 -6.28 -0.68
C ALA A 70 9.64 -4.87 -0.85
N ILE A 71 9.65 -4.05 0.21
CA ILE A 71 10.31 -2.74 0.20
C ILE A 71 11.83 -2.92 0.16
N ILE A 72 12.39 -3.82 0.97
CA ILE A 72 13.83 -4.11 0.98
C ILE A 72 14.29 -4.56 -0.42
N GLU A 73 13.57 -5.50 -1.04
CA GLU A 73 13.83 -5.95 -2.42
C GLU A 73 13.81 -4.79 -3.44
N GLY A 74 12.93 -3.82 -3.25
CA GLY A 74 12.80 -2.65 -4.12
C GLY A 74 13.88 -1.59 -3.94
N LEU A 75 14.56 -1.56 -2.79
CA LEU A 75 15.61 -0.58 -2.47
C LEU A 75 17.01 -1.01 -2.96
N GLY A 76 17.22 -2.31 -3.22
CA GLY A 76 18.51 -2.86 -3.67
C GLY A 76 19.39 -3.35 -2.53
#